data_AF-A0A933RIZ7-F1
#
_entry.id   AF-A0A933RIZ7-F1
#
_cell.length_a   1.000
_cell.length_b   1.000
_cell.length_c   1.000
_cell.angle_alpha   90.00
_cell.angle_beta   90.00
_cell.angle_gamma   90.00
#
_symmetry.space_group_name_H-M   'P 1'
#
loop_
_entity.id
_entity.type
_entity.pdbx_description
1 polymer ?
#
loop_
_entity_poly.entity_id
_entity_poly.type
_entity_poly.pdbx_seq_one_letter_code
_entity_poly.pdbx_strand_id
1 'polypeptide(L)'
;MATDLVWARAARRAAAVALRDHDPRAVLYSTTTAALLWPRPGAIRFDAPAASTGRHALVVGAGPSGMSAAYHLRRMGHAVTVVDAGPMLGGMMRFGIPKYRLPREVLDAEMQRIVDLGVTVKLEHKVANIADEMREGGYDAAFLAVGAHIAKRAFIPAGDSTRVLDAIAVLRSMEGEDKPMLGRRVVVYGGGNTAVDMARTARRLGATEAIIVYRRTREKMPAHDLEIEEALQEGVMVKWLSTIRAAGDGALTIEKMRLDDKG
;
A
#
# COMPACT_ATOMS: atom_id res chain seq x y z
N MET A 1 23.76 11.58 10.29
CA MET A 1 24.00 12.58 9.22
C MET A 1 22.98 13.72 9.29
N ALA A 2 23.29 14.78 10.02
CA ALA A 2 22.47 16.00 10.18
C ALA A 2 22.80 17.10 9.14
N THR A 3 23.62 16.77 8.14
CA THR A 3 24.25 17.70 7.21
C THR A 3 23.34 18.24 6.10
N ASP A 4 22.21 17.59 5.83
CA ASP A 4 21.43 17.83 4.61
C ASP A 4 20.43 19.00 4.75
N LEU A 5 19.75 19.09 5.91
CA LEU A 5 18.74 20.12 6.15
C LEU A 5 19.35 21.51 6.35
N VAL A 6 20.57 21.56 6.92
CA VAL A 6 21.33 22.80 7.10
C VAL A 6 21.76 23.34 5.73
N TRP A 7 22.27 22.46 4.85
CA TRP A 7 22.62 22.81 3.48
C TRP A 7 21.41 23.24 2.65
N ALA A 8 20.29 22.51 2.70
CA ALA A 8 19.08 22.89 1.98
C ALA A 8 18.52 24.26 2.43
N ARG A 9 18.53 24.52 3.75
CA ARG A 9 18.12 25.83 4.30
C ARG A 9 19.10 26.94 3.97
N ALA A 10 20.41 26.67 3.96
CA ALA A 10 21.43 27.62 3.56
C ALA A 10 21.33 27.94 2.06
N ALA A 11 21.17 26.93 1.21
CA ALA A 11 20.95 27.07 -0.23
C ALA A 11 19.67 27.87 -0.53
N ARG A 12 18.57 27.61 0.18
CA ARG A 12 17.32 28.39 0.04
C ARG A 12 17.49 29.85 0.46
N ARG A 13 18.25 30.13 1.54
CA ARG A 13 18.55 31.51 1.95
C ARG A 13 19.47 32.21 0.96
N ALA A 14 20.53 31.55 0.51
CA ALA A 14 21.46 32.08 -0.49
C ALA A 14 20.74 32.36 -1.81
N ALA A 15 19.86 31.46 -2.26
CA ALA A 15 19.00 31.70 -3.42
C ALA A 15 18.06 32.90 -3.19
N ALA A 16 17.43 33.03 -2.02
CA ALA A 16 16.58 34.17 -1.69
C ALA A 16 17.33 35.51 -1.54
N VAL A 17 18.63 35.48 -1.26
CA VAL A 17 19.50 36.67 -1.26
C VAL A 17 19.91 37.01 -2.69
N ALA A 18 20.42 36.03 -3.45
CA ALA A 18 20.80 36.21 -4.85
C ALA A 18 19.63 36.65 -5.74
N LEU A 19 18.42 36.14 -5.48
CA LEU A 19 17.18 36.55 -6.16
C LEU A 19 16.81 38.01 -5.88
N ARG A 20 17.18 38.54 -4.71
CA ARG A 20 16.94 39.93 -4.32
C ARG A 20 17.97 40.87 -4.91
N ASP A 21 19.23 40.46 -4.89
CA ASP A 21 20.36 41.31 -5.27
C ASP A 21 20.56 41.38 -6.79
N HIS A 22 20.14 40.35 -7.52
CA HIS A 22 20.37 40.25 -8.97
C HIS A 22 19.09 40.34 -9.82
N ASP A 23 17.91 40.48 -9.20
CA ASP A 23 16.59 40.59 -9.84
C ASP A 23 16.45 39.72 -11.11
N PRO A 24 16.68 38.40 -11.03
CA PRO A 24 16.70 37.57 -12.22
C PRO A 24 15.29 37.45 -12.78
N ARG A 25 15.14 37.72 -14.08
CA ARG A 25 13.85 37.68 -14.77
C ARG A 25 13.21 36.29 -14.86
N ALA A 26 13.98 35.23 -14.61
CA ALA A 26 13.49 33.86 -14.51
C ALA A 26 14.44 32.98 -13.69
N VAL A 27 13.88 31.99 -12.98
CA VAL A 27 14.62 30.89 -12.35
C VAL A 27 14.20 29.60 -13.03
N LEU A 28 15.14 28.93 -13.70
CA LEU A 28 14.95 27.62 -14.30
C LEU A 28 15.64 26.59 -13.42
N TYR A 29 14.88 25.63 -12.88
CA TYR A 29 15.44 24.50 -12.15
C TYR A 29 15.22 23.20 -12.93
N SER A 30 16.22 22.31 -12.89
CA SER A 30 16.07 20.96 -13.41
C SER A 30 15.30 20.11 -12.39
N THR A 31 14.27 19.41 -12.86
CA THR A 31 13.51 18.45 -12.05
C THR A 31 14.41 17.36 -11.48
N THR A 32 15.47 16.98 -12.18
CA THR A 32 16.48 16.02 -11.69
C THR A 32 17.24 16.54 -10.48
N THR A 33 17.61 17.82 -10.46
CA THR A 33 18.31 18.44 -9.31
C THR A 33 17.37 18.62 -8.11
N ALA A 34 16.11 18.98 -8.34
CA ALA A 34 15.10 19.04 -7.29
C ALA A 34 14.80 17.65 -6.69
N ALA A 35 14.86 16.59 -7.50
CA ALA A 35 14.72 15.21 -7.04
C ALA A 35 15.96 14.71 -6.27
N LEU A 36 17.17 15.12 -6.65
CA LEU A 36 18.40 14.82 -5.90
C LEU A 36 18.46 15.53 -4.54
N LEU A 37 17.80 16.67 -4.42
CA LEU A 37 17.62 17.42 -3.17
C LEU A 37 16.26 17.14 -2.51
N TRP A 38 15.59 16.06 -2.91
CA TRP A 38 14.26 15.74 -2.40
C TRP A 38 14.34 15.60 -0.87
N PRO A 39 13.49 16.34 -0.13
CA PRO A 39 13.51 16.27 1.32
C PRO A 39 13.35 14.82 1.77
N ARG A 40 14.16 14.41 2.75
CA ARG A 40 13.98 13.11 3.41
C ARG A 40 12.50 12.93 3.75
N PRO A 41 11.93 11.72 3.61
CA PRO A 41 10.55 11.47 4.00
C PRO A 41 10.26 12.08 5.38
N GLY A 42 9.20 12.90 5.48
CA GLY A 42 8.84 13.59 6.72
C GLY A 42 9.49 14.96 6.96
N ALA A 43 10.44 15.41 6.12
CA ALA A 43 11.11 16.69 6.33
C ALA A 43 10.22 17.92 6.06
N ILE A 44 9.14 17.76 5.28
CA ILE A 44 8.11 18.78 5.08
C ILE A 44 7.00 18.58 6.10
N ARG A 45 6.83 19.53 7.01
CA ARG A 45 5.71 19.53 7.96
C ARG A 45 4.50 20.24 7.35
N PHE A 46 3.31 19.80 7.73
CA PHE A 46 2.09 20.52 7.39
C PHE A 46 1.95 21.78 8.25
N ASP A 47 1.28 22.79 7.70
CA ASP A 47 0.92 23.98 8.47
C ASP A 47 0.03 23.60 9.65
N ALA A 48 0.06 24.43 10.68
CA ALA A 48 -0.77 24.26 11.87
C ALA A 48 -2.28 24.17 11.49
N PRO A 49 -3.05 23.33 12.19
CA PRO A 49 -4.51 23.30 12.11
C PRO A 49 -5.17 24.67 12.31
N ALA A 50 -6.38 24.83 11.75
CA ALA A 50 -7.25 25.95 12.10
C ALA A 50 -7.62 25.93 13.61
N ALA A 51 -8.21 27.04 14.09
CA ALA A 51 -8.68 27.16 15.46
C ALA A 51 -9.65 26.00 15.81
N SER A 52 -9.57 25.56 17.08
CA SER A 52 -10.41 24.45 17.54
C SER A 52 -11.89 24.77 17.36
N THR A 53 -12.61 23.83 16.76
CA THR A 53 -14.06 23.89 16.58
C THR A 53 -14.83 23.33 17.78
N GLY A 54 -14.12 22.70 18.73
CA GLY A 54 -14.73 21.95 19.84
C GLY A 54 -15.38 20.62 19.42
N ARG A 55 -15.35 20.26 18.14
CA ARG A 55 -15.92 19.00 17.61
C ARG A 55 -14.88 17.89 17.56
N HIS A 56 -15.32 16.65 17.77
CA HIS A 56 -14.47 15.46 17.78
C HIS A 56 -15.00 14.36 16.85
N ALA A 57 -14.21 13.99 15.85
CA ALA A 57 -14.54 12.94 14.89
C ALA A 57 -13.80 11.63 15.18
N LEU A 58 -14.51 10.52 15.00
CA LEU A 58 -13.96 9.17 14.96
C LEU A 58 -13.68 8.77 13.51
N VAL A 59 -12.50 8.21 13.24
CA VAL A 59 -12.14 7.60 11.95
C VAL A 59 -11.83 6.13 12.20
N VAL A 60 -12.60 5.23 11.57
CA VAL A 60 -12.41 3.77 11.71
C VAL A 60 -11.69 3.23 10.49
N GLY A 61 -10.40 2.93 10.65
CA GLY A 61 -9.49 2.47 9.61
C GLY A 61 -8.36 3.47 9.35
N ALA A 62 -7.12 3.05 9.58
CA ALA A 62 -5.87 3.76 9.35
C ALA A 62 -5.27 3.50 7.96
N GLY A 63 -6.12 3.12 6.99
CA GLY A 63 -5.76 3.04 5.58
C GLY A 63 -5.67 4.43 4.92
N PRO A 64 -5.40 4.49 3.61
CA PRO A 64 -5.27 5.76 2.88
C PRO A 64 -6.50 6.66 3.02
N SER A 65 -7.71 6.08 2.95
CA SER A 65 -8.97 6.82 3.06
C SER A 65 -9.12 7.47 4.45
N GLY A 66 -8.92 6.70 5.52
CA GLY A 66 -9.09 7.23 6.89
C GLY A 66 -8.01 8.22 7.27
N MET A 67 -6.75 7.98 6.87
CA MET A 67 -5.67 8.94 7.12
C MET A 67 -5.85 10.24 6.35
N SER A 68 -6.38 10.19 5.12
CA SER A 68 -6.78 11.39 4.38
C SER A 68 -7.93 12.15 5.07
N ALA A 69 -8.95 11.44 5.53
CA ALA A 69 -10.04 12.03 6.29
C ALA A 69 -9.53 12.71 7.58
N ALA A 70 -8.65 12.02 8.32
CA ALA A 70 -8.04 12.56 9.54
C ALA A 70 -7.22 13.83 9.26
N TYR A 71 -6.43 13.84 8.19
CA TYR A 71 -5.70 15.01 7.73
C TYR A 71 -6.64 16.20 7.49
N HIS A 72 -7.68 16.03 6.67
CA HIS A 72 -8.59 17.12 6.32
C HIS A 72 -9.38 17.62 7.55
N LEU A 73 -9.90 16.71 8.38
CA LEU A 73 -10.63 17.06 9.61
C LEU A 73 -9.73 17.82 10.60
N ARG A 74 -8.47 17.41 10.77
CA ARG A 74 -7.52 18.16 11.58
C ARG A 74 -7.23 19.53 11.01
N ARG A 75 -7.02 19.66 9.68
CA ARG A 75 -6.79 20.97 9.03
C ARG A 75 -7.94 21.94 9.27
N MET A 76 -9.17 21.45 9.34
CA MET A 76 -10.38 22.24 9.65
C MET A 76 -10.58 22.56 11.14
N GLY A 77 -9.69 22.10 12.03
CA GLY A 77 -9.76 22.42 13.47
C GLY A 77 -10.62 21.47 14.29
N HIS A 78 -11.02 20.31 13.75
CA HIS A 78 -11.69 19.26 14.53
C HIS A 78 -10.66 18.41 15.27
N ALA A 79 -10.98 17.92 16.47
CA ALA A 79 -10.26 16.83 17.10
C ALA A 79 -10.55 15.53 16.31
N VAL A 80 -9.55 14.64 16.20
CA VAL A 80 -9.71 13.38 15.46
C VAL A 80 -9.07 12.24 16.24
N THR A 81 -9.83 11.16 16.41
CA THR A 81 -9.29 9.86 16.84
C THR A 81 -9.39 8.88 15.67
N VAL A 82 -8.26 8.30 15.26
CA VAL A 82 -8.20 7.19 14.32
C VAL A 82 -8.10 5.90 15.12
N VAL A 83 -8.97 4.94 14.81
CA VAL A 83 -8.93 3.58 15.37
C VAL A 83 -8.72 2.58 14.24
N ASP A 84 -7.87 1.58 14.42
CA ASP A 84 -7.66 0.51 13.43
C ASP A 84 -7.48 -0.83 14.13
N ALA A 85 -7.99 -1.90 13.51
CA ALA A 85 -7.88 -3.25 14.04
C ALA A 85 -6.49 -3.88 13.85
N GLY A 86 -5.69 -3.33 12.94
CA GLY A 86 -4.33 -3.75 12.64
C GLY A 86 -3.30 -3.10 13.57
N PRO A 87 -2.08 -3.66 13.60
CA PRO A 87 -1.02 -3.22 14.51
C PRO A 87 -0.25 -1.99 14.04
N MET A 88 -0.50 -1.50 12.81
CA MET A 88 0.25 -0.38 12.21
C MET A 88 -0.61 0.44 11.25
N LEU A 89 -0.26 1.72 11.12
CA LEU A 89 -0.86 2.65 10.15
C LEU A 89 -0.55 2.25 8.69
N GLY A 90 -1.42 2.63 7.76
CA GLY A 90 -1.24 2.48 6.31
C GLY A 90 -2.19 1.47 5.66
N GLY A 91 -2.86 0.61 6.43
CA GLY A 91 -3.82 -0.37 5.91
C GLY A 91 -3.26 -1.21 4.76
N MET A 92 -4.01 -1.36 3.67
CA MET A 92 -3.57 -2.15 2.50
C MET A 92 -2.34 -1.59 1.78
N MET A 93 -2.00 -0.30 1.95
CA MET A 93 -0.72 0.20 1.43
C MET A 93 0.45 -0.48 2.13
N ARG A 94 0.35 -0.70 3.45
CA ARG A 94 1.35 -1.48 4.20
C ARG A 94 1.21 -2.96 3.91
N PHE A 95 0.04 -3.54 4.15
CA PHE A 95 -0.11 -4.99 4.23
C PHE A 95 -0.37 -5.68 2.89
N GLY A 96 -0.63 -4.92 1.82
CA GLY A 96 -0.89 -5.46 0.48
C GLY A 96 0.18 -5.11 -0.54
N ILE A 97 0.83 -3.95 -0.42
CA ILE A 97 1.86 -3.50 -1.38
C ILE A 97 3.25 -3.88 -0.87
N PRO A 98 4.05 -4.64 -1.65
CA PRO A 98 5.39 -5.04 -1.25
C PRO A 98 6.32 -3.85 -0.97
N LYS A 99 7.27 -4.04 -0.05
CA LYS A 99 8.27 -3.03 0.37
C LYS A 99 9.08 -2.44 -0.80
N TYR A 100 9.34 -3.23 -1.85
CA TYR A 100 10.09 -2.77 -3.02
C TYR A 100 9.29 -1.82 -3.92
N ARG A 101 7.95 -1.82 -3.83
CA ARG A 101 7.07 -0.87 -4.52
C ARG A 101 6.72 0.33 -3.65
N LEU A 102 6.48 0.07 -2.36
CA LEU A 102 6.15 1.10 -1.39
C LEU A 102 7.07 0.99 -0.18
N PRO A 103 8.22 1.71 -0.20
CA PRO A 103 9.18 1.69 0.89
C PRO A 103 8.55 2.13 2.20
N ARG A 104 8.90 1.44 3.29
CA ARG A 104 8.23 1.62 4.60
C ARG A 104 8.60 2.94 5.24
N GLU A 105 9.84 3.38 5.09
CA GLU A 105 10.33 4.67 5.54
C GLU A 105 9.56 5.84 4.91
N VAL A 106 9.11 5.70 3.66
CA VAL A 106 8.27 6.72 3.01
C VAL A 106 6.86 6.68 3.59
N LEU A 107 6.27 5.48 3.69
CA LEU A 107 4.94 5.30 4.23
C LEU A 107 4.84 5.78 5.68
N ASP A 108 5.78 5.37 6.53
CA ASP A 108 5.87 5.75 7.94
C ASP A 108 5.98 7.27 8.08
N ALA A 109 6.82 7.90 7.27
CA ALA A 109 6.96 9.35 7.32
C ALA A 109 5.69 10.09 6.89
N GLU A 110 4.99 9.63 5.85
CA GLU A 110 3.72 10.24 5.42
C GLU A 110 2.62 10.04 6.47
N MET A 111 2.55 8.88 7.11
CA MET A 111 1.62 8.64 8.21
C MET A 111 1.95 9.52 9.41
N GLN A 112 3.23 9.63 9.78
CA GLN A 112 3.68 10.44 10.92
C GLN A 112 3.37 11.92 10.71
N ARG A 113 3.52 12.45 9.50
CA ARG A 113 3.15 13.85 9.20
C ARG A 113 1.69 14.14 9.51
N ILE A 114 0.79 13.18 9.30
CA ILE A 114 -0.63 13.33 9.64
C ILE A 114 -0.84 13.20 11.15
N VAL A 115 -0.16 12.26 11.81
CA VAL A 115 -0.19 12.12 13.28
C VAL A 115 0.28 13.40 13.97
N ASP A 116 1.34 14.02 13.47
CA ASP A 116 1.92 15.26 13.97
C ASP A 116 0.97 16.47 13.91
N LEU A 117 -0.15 16.39 13.18
CA LEU A 117 -1.24 17.37 13.27
C LEU A 117 -2.03 17.26 14.57
N GLY A 118 -1.70 16.34 15.47
CA GLY A 118 -2.43 16.05 16.71
C GLY A 118 -3.60 15.10 16.48
N VAL A 119 -3.43 14.09 15.62
CA VAL A 119 -4.38 12.98 15.51
C VAL A 119 -4.08 11.98 16.62
N THR A 120 -5.10 11.59 17.39
CA THR A 120 -4.99 10.48 18.35
C THR A 120 -5.13 9.17 17.59
N VAL A 121 -4.22 8.21 17.80
CA VAL A 121 -4.25 6.91 17.13
C VAL A 121 -4.41 5.79 18.15
N LYS A 122 -5.34 4.86 17.90
CA LYS A 122 -5.52 3.61 18.64
C LYS A 122 -5.43 2.43 17.67
N LEU A 123 -4.33 1.70 17.72
CA LEU A 123 -4.11 0.50 16.93
C LEU A 123 -4.59 -0.73 17.69
N GLU A 124 -4.71 -1.87 16.99
CA GLU A 124 -5.20 -3.12 17.56
C GLU A 124 -6.60 -3.00 18.22
N HIS A 125 -7.38 -2.01 17.79
CA HIS A 125 -8.72 -1.71 18.30
C HIS A 125 -9.76 -1.98 17.22
N LYS A 126 -10.38 -3.17 17.29
CA LYS A 126 -11.43 -3.55 16.35
C LYS A 126 -12.79 -3.00 16.80
N VAL A 127 -13.32 -2.06 16.03
CA VAL A 127 -14.69 -1.58 16.21
C VAL A 127 -15.69 -2.61 15.67
N ALA A 128 -16.43 -3.26 16.57
CA ALA A 128 -17.50 -4.20 16.21
C ALA A 128 -18.84 -3.50 15.97
N ASN A 129 -19.13 -2.45 16.74
CA ASN A 129 -20.34 -1.64 16.64
C ASN A 129 -19.98 -0.16 16.71
N ILE A 130 -20.33 0.58 15.66
CA ILE A 130 -20.00 2.01 15.56
C ILE A 130 -20.81 2.87 16.54
N ALA A 131 -22.06 2.50 16.84
CA ALA A 131 -22.92 3.29 17.70
C ALA A 131 -22.44 3.27 19.15
N ASP A 132 -21.90 2.14 19.59
CA ASP A 132 -21.32 1.99 20.93
C ASP A 132 -20.01 2.77 21.04
N GLU A 133 -19.12 2.63 20.06
CA GLU A 133 -17.87 3.40 20.00
C GLU A 133 -18.13 4.92 19.97
N MET A 134 -19.13 5.37 19.20
CA MET A 134 -19.55 6.77 19.16
C MET A 134 -20.02 7.28 20.53
N ARG A 135 -20.82 6.48 21.24
CA ARG A 135 -21.39 6.85 22.55
C ARG A 135 -20.34 6.86 23.65
N GLU A 136 -19.50 5.83 23.71
CA GLU A 136 -18.45 5.67 24.73
C GLU A 136 -17.33 6.71 24.58
N GLY A 137 -16.95 7.01 23.33
CA GLY A 137 -15.91 8.00 23.05
C GLY A 137 -16.40 9.44 22.94
N GLY A 138 -17.71 9.69 23.00
CA GLY A 138 -18.29 11.03 22.93
C GLY A 138 -18.05 11.73 21.59
N TYR A 139 -18.04 10.99 20.49
CA TYR A 139 -17.72 11.53 19.17
C TYR A 139 -18.95 12.18 18.50
N ASP A 140 -18.76 13.34 17.88
CA ASP A 140 -19.81 14.06 17.13
C ASP A 140 -20.16 13.39 15.80
N ALA A 141 -19.17 12.74 15.17
CA ALA A 141 -19.30 12.13 13.85
C ALA A 141 -18.31 10.97 13.68
N ALA A 142 -18.64 10.03 12.79
CA ALA A 142 -17.77 8.92 12.43
C ALA A 142 -17.56 8.82 10.91
N PHE A 143 -16.34 8.48 10.51
CA PHE A 143 -15.97 8.14 9.14
C PHE A 143 -15.49 6.70 9.05
N LEU A 144 -16.19 5.87 8.28
CA LEU A 144 -15.86 4.45 8.11
C LEU A 144 -14.93 4.24 6.92
N ALA A 145 -13.70 3.86 7.20
CA ALA A 145 -12.61 3.64 6.25
C ALA A 145 -12.00 2.23 6.35
N VAL A 146 -12.81 1.23 6.72
CA VAL A 146 -12.37 -0.14 7.01
C VAL A 146 -11.93 -0.94 5.78
N GLY A 147 -12.18 -0.47 4.56
CA GLY A 147 -11.76 -1.16 3.33
C GLY A 147 -12.38 -2.55 3.12
N ALA A 148 -11.81 -3.30 2.17
CA ALA A 148 -12.29 -4.63 1.77
C ALA A 148 -11.26 -5.71 2.13
N HIS A 149 -11.40 -6.29 3.33
CA HIS A 149 -10.43 -7.27 3.86
C HIS A 149 -10.73 -8.73 3.53
N ILE A 150 -11.90 -9.04 2.97
CA ILE A 150 -12.31 -10.41 2.65
C ILE A 150 -11.87 -10.75 1.22
N ALA A 151 -10.95 -11.71 1.09
CA ALA A 151 -10.51 -12.21 -0.20
C ALA A 151 -11.64 -12.98 -0.91
N LYS A 152 -11.75 -12.82 -2.23
CA LYS A 152 -12.59 -13.70 -3.06
C LYS A 152 -11.89 -15.05 -3.17
N ARG A 153 -12.47 -16.08 -2.55
CA ARG A 153 -11.95 -17.45 -2.66
C ARG A 153 -12.25 -17.99 -4.06
N ALA A 154 -11.21 -18.37 -4.80
CA ALA A 154 -11.37 -19.27 -5.91
C ALA A 154 -11.46 -20.69 -5.35
N PHE A 155 -12.50 -21.43 -5.72
CA PHE A 155 -12.55 -22.86 -5.40
C PHE A 155 -11.54 -23.58 -6.29
N ILE A 156 -10.48 -24.10 -5.68
CA ILE A 156 -9.52 -25.00 -6.32
C ILE A 156 -9.72 -26.36 -5.66
N PRO A 157 -10.30 -27.36 -6.36
CA PRO A 157 -10.35 -28.72 -5.86
C PRO A 157 -8.93 -29.19 -5.55
N ALA A 158 -8.60 -29.32 -4.28
CA ALA A 158 -7.27 -29.64 -3.80
C ALA A 158 -7.34 -30.84 -2.85
N GLY A 159 -6.48 -31.84 -3.06
CA GLY A 159 -6.26 -32.89 -2.07
C GLY A 159 -5.50 -32.38 -0.85
N ASP A 160 -5.57 -33.09 0.27
CA ASP A 160 -5.03 -32.70 1.59
C ASP A 160 -3.53 -32.33 1.59
N SER A 161 -2.75 -32.80 0.60
CA SER A 161 -1.32 -32.53 0.46
C SER A 161 -0.99 -31.21 -0.26
N THR A 162 -1.97 -30.52 -0.86
CA THR A 162 -1.72 -29.27 -1.61
C THR A 162 -1.84 -28.05 -0.71
N ARG A 163 -0.72 -27.33 -0.51
CA ARG A 163 -0.67 -26.10 0.28
C ARG A 163 -1.26 -24.90 -0.50
N VAL A 164 -2.58 -24.73 -0.46
CA VAL A 164 -3.26 -23.55 -1.01
C VAL A 164 -3.22 -22.41 0.00
N LEU A 165 -2.54 -21.31 -0.35
CA LEU A 165 -2.36 -20.14 0.52
C LEU A 165 -3.14 -18.94 -0.02
N ASP A 166 -3.63 -18.09 0.89
CA ASP A 166 -4.19 -16.80 0.54
C ASP A 166 -3.09 -15.77 0.26
N ALA A 167 -3.11 -15.14 -0.92
CA ALA A 167 -2.07 -14.22 -1.34
C ALA A 167 -1.99 -12.97 -0.44
N ILE A 168 -3.12 -12.46 0.05
CA ILE A 168 -3.14 -11.29 0.94
C ILE A 168 -2.54 -11.64 2.30
N ALA A 169 -2.83 -12.83 2.83
CA ALA A 169 -2.24 -13.31 4.06
C ALA A 169 -0.72 -13.45 3.95
N VAL A 170 -0.22 -14.00 2.83
CA VAL A 170 1.22 -14.11 2.56
C VAL A 170 1.87 -12.73 2.42
N LEU A 171 1.28 -11.81 1.65
CA LEU A 171 1.82 -10.45 1.53
C LEU A 171 1.80 -9.70 2.86
N ARG A 172 0.78 -9.91 3.69
CA ARG A 172 0.71 -9.35 5.04
C ARG A 172 1.82 -9.89 5.94
N SER A 173 2.12 -11.20 5.86
CA SER A 173 3.18 -11.80 6.68
C SER A 173 4.57 -11.24 6.34
N MET A 174 4.77 -10.69 5.14
CA MET A 174 6.03 -10.04 4.72
C MET A 174 6.35 -8.76 5.51
N GLU A 175 5.41 -8.24 6.30
CA GLU A 175 5.72 -7.14 7.22
C GLU A 175 6.55 -7.62 8.41
N GLY A 176 6.38 -8.87 8.85
CA GLY A 176 7.14 -9.50 9.93
C GLY A 176 8.51 -10.03 9.48
N GLU A 177 9.26 -10.57 10.45
CA GLU A 177 10.60 -11.11 10.22
C GLU A 177 10.57 -12.52 9.60
N ASP A 178 9.58 -13.32 9.98
CA ASP A 178 9.41 -14.69 9.51
C ASP A 178 8.86 -14.74 8.08
N LYS A 179 9.73 -15.11 7.14
CA LYS A 179 9.35 -15.24 5.74
C LYS A 179 8.76 -16.63 5.45
N PRO A 180 7.63 -16.71 4.73
CA PRO A 180 7.02 -17.98 4.41
C PRO A 180 7.90 -18.78 3.45
N MET A 181 8.08 -20.07 3.74
CA MET A 181 8.71 -21.01 2.81
C MET A 181 7.70 -21.43 1.74
N LEU A 182 7.81 -20.86 0.54
CA LEU A 182 6.90 -21.11 -0.58
C LEU A 182 7.35 -22.27 -1.49
N GLY A 183 8.59 -22.74 -1.35
CA GLY A 183 9.18 -23.78 -2.19
C GLY A 183 9.71 -23.27 -3.53
N ARG A 184 10.15 -24.19 -4.39
CA ARG A 184 10.85 -23.87 -5.65
C ARG A 184 9.89 -23.43 -6.77
N ARG A 185 8.69 -24.01 -6.81
CA ARG A 185 7.66 -23.75 -7.84
C ARG A 185 6.41 -23.21 -7.17
N VAL A 186 6.06 -21.97 -7.50
CA VAL A 186 4.91 -21.26 -6.94
C VAL A 186 3.96 -20.90 -8.07
N VAL A 187 2.69 -21.29 -7.91
CA VAL A 187 1.62 -20.91 -8.83
C VAL A 187 0.71 -19.90 -8.16
N VAL A 188 0.53 -18.75 -8.80
CA VAL A 188 -0.36 -17.67 -8.36
C VAL A 188 -1.56 -17.63 -9.28
N TYR A 189 -2.75 -17.87 -8.74
CA TYR A 189 -3.98 -17.86 -9.52
C TYR A 189 -4.65 -16.48 -9.46
N GLY A 190 -4.72 -15.79 -10.60
CA GLY A 190 -5.31 -14.45 -10.69
C GLY A 190 -4.60 -13.56 -11.72
N GLY A 191 -5.08 -12.32 -11.88
CA GLY A 191 -4.48 -11.36 -12.81
C GLY A 191 -4.59 -9.89 -12.38
N GLY A 192 -4.95 -9.62 -11.13
CA GLY A 192 -4.86 -8.25 -10.59
C GLY A 192 -3.46 -7.97 -10.02
N ASN A 193 -3.22 -6.72 -9.60
CA ASN A 193 -1.93 -6.29 -9.02
C ASN A 193 -1.47 -7.23 -7.87
N THR A 194 -2.39 -7.72 -7.03
CA THR A 194 -2.06 -8.70 -5.97
C THR A 194 -1.43 -9.99 -6.51
N ALA A 195 -1.88 -10.48 -7.67
CA ALA A 195 -1.30 -11.68 -8.27
C ALA A 195 0.11 -11.41 -8.80
N VAL A 196 0.33 -10.24 -9.40
CA VAL A 196 1.64 -9.81 -9.89
C VAL A 196 2.62 -9.58 -8.74
N ASP A 197 2.20 -8.85 -7.71
CA ASP A 197 2.98 -8.60 -6.50
C ASP A 197 3.36 -9.89 -5.79
N MET A 198 2.43 -10.84 -5.67
CA MET A 198 2.69 -12.13 -5.06
C MET A 198 3.67 -12.96 -5.90
N ALA A 199 3.54 -12.99 -7.23
CA ALA A 199 4.45 -13.73 -8.09
C ALA A 199 5.89 -13.19 -8.05
N ARG A 200 6.05 -11.86 -8.09
CA ARG A 200 7.35 -11.19 -7.91
C ARG A 200 7.92 -11.42 -6.51
N THR A 201 7.07 -11.35 -5.49
CA THR A 201 7.47 -11.65 -4.10
C THR A 201 7.96 -13.11 -3.98
N ALA A 202 7.29 -14.07 -4.61
CA ALA A 202 7.72 -15.46 -4.62
C ALA A 202 9.11 -15.63 -5.28
N ARG A 203 9.36 -14.96 -6.42
CA ARG A 203 10.69 -14.93 -7.06
C ARG A 203 11.76 -14.41 -6.10
N ARG A 204 11.49 -13.28 -5.45
CA ARG A 204 12.41 -12.64 -4.50
C ARG A 204 12.62 -13.45 -3.21
N LEU A 205 11.69 -14.32 -2.87
CA LEU A 205 11.82 -15.32 -1.81
C LEU A 205 12.58 -16.59 -2.24
N GLY A 206 13.09 -16.64 -3.48
CA GLY A 206 13.92 -17.73 -3.98
C GLY A 206 13.18 -18.80 -4.78
N ALA A 207 11.90 -18.60 -5.13
CA ALA A 207 11.20 -19.51 -6.03
C ALA A 207 11.88 -19.49 -7.41
N THR A 208 12.38 -20.65 -7.86
CA THR A 208 13.01 -20.79 -9.19
C THR A 208 11.99 -20.69 -10.32
N GLU A 209 10.72 -20.99 -10.04
CA GLU A 209 9.62 -20.83 -10.96
C GLU A 209 8.44 -20.17 -10.25
N ALA A 210 8.10 -18.95 -10.67
CA ALA A 210 6.85 -18.30 -10.27
C ALA A 210 5.95 -18.18 -11.50
N ILE A 211 4.75 -18.74 -11.44
CA ILE A 211 3.82 -18.82 -12.57
C ILE A 211 2.50 -18.18 -12.19
N ILE A 212 2.09 -17.16 -12.93
CA ILE A 212 0.73 -16.62 -12.87
C ILE A 212 -0.16 -17.46 -13.78
N VAL A 213 -1.24 -18.02 -13.24
CA VAL A 213 -2.29 -18.66 -14.04
C VAL A 213 -3.46 -17.69 -14.14
N TYR A 214 -3.77 -17.27 -15.37
CA TYR A 214 -4.78 -16.28 -15.64
C TYR A 214 -5.77 -16.74 -16.71
N ARG A 215 -7.06 -16.64 -16.38
CA ARG A 215 -8.15 -17.18 -17.21
C ARG A 215 -8.44 -16.40 -18.49
N ARG A 216 -7.89 -15.20 -18.66
CA ARG A 216 -8.10 -14.34 -19.85
C ARG A 216 -6.78 -14.01 -20.55
N THR A 217 -6.83 -13.14 -21.54
CA THR A 217 -5.66 -12.66 -22.29
C THR A 217 -4.95 -11.51 -21.56
N ARG A 218 -3.76 -11.13 -22.06
CA ARG A 218 -2.99 -10.01 -21.52
C ARG A 218 -3.80 -8.71 -21.55
N GLU A 219 -4.48 -8.43 -22.64
CA GLU A 219 -5.26 -7.20 -22.85
C GLU A 219 -6.46 -7.07 -21.90
N LYS A 220 -6.88 -8.19 -21.30
CA LYS A 220 -7.98 -8.25 -20.33
C LYS A 220 -7.48 -8.34 -18.89
N MET A 221 -6.16 -8.38 -18.66
CA MET A 221 -5.56 -8.48 -17.34
C MET A 221 -5.78 -7.16 -16.56
N PRO A 222 -6.39 -7.20 -15.36
CA PRO A 222 -6.63 -5.97 -14.58
C PRO A 222 -5.36 -5.32 -14.02
N ALA A 223 -4.25 -6.04 -13.94
CA ALA A 223 -3.00 -5.49 -13.46
C ALA A 223 -2.45 -4.43 -14.42
N HIS A 224 -1.74 -3.44 -13.89
CA HIS A 224 -1.11 -2.42 -14.72
C HIS A 224 -0.05 -3.03 -15.65
N ASP A 225 -0.06 -2.64 -16.93
CA ASP A 225 0.84 -3.20 -17.95
C ASP A 225 2.32 -3.11 -17.55
N LEU A 226 2.74 -1.99 -16.95
CA LEU A 226 4.11 -1.81 -16.46
C LEU A 226 4.48 -2.87 -15.39
N GLU A 227 3.55 -3.20 -14.48
CA GLU A 227 3.79 -4.21 -13.45
C GLU A 227 3.93 -5.61 -14.05
N ILE A 228 3.15 -5.90 -15.10
CA ILE A 228 3.22 -7.16 -15.84
C ILE A 228 4.60 -7.26 -16.53
N GLU A 229 5.05 -6.19 -17.19
CA GLU A 229 6.34 -6.17 -17.88
C GLU A 229 7.52 -6.36 -16.93
N GLU A 230 7.53 -5.63 -15.81
CA GLU A 230 8.55 -5.81 -14.76
C GLU A 230 8.54 -7.24 -14.20
N ALA A 231 7.37 -7.84 -14.00
CA ALA A 231 7.27 -9.22 -13.54
C ALA A 231 7.89 -10.21 -14.55
N LEU A 232 7.58 -10.04 -15.84
CA LEU A 232 8.16 -10.85 -16.91
C LEU A 232 9.69 -10.71 -16.97
N GLN A 233 10.21 -9.49 -16.79
CA GLN A 233 11.66 -9.22 -16.71
C GLN A 233 12.32 -9.88 -15.49
N GLU A 234 11.61 -10.00 -14.36
CA GLU A 234 12.07 -10.76 -13.16
C GLU A 234 11.98 -12.30 -13.33
N GLY A 235 11.54 -12.77 -14.51
CA GLY A 235 11.39 -14.18 -14.83
C GLY A 235 10.11 -14.82 -14.28
N VAL A 236 9.09 -14.02 -13.95
CA VAL A 236 7.73 -14.53 -13.70
C VAL A 236 7.16 -15.01 -15.02
N MET A 237 6.61 -16.22 -15.02
CA MET A 237 5.92 -16.79 -16.18
C MET A 237 4.42 -16.51 -16.08
N VAL A 238 3.74 -16.36 -17.22
CA VAL A 238 2.29 -16.23 -17.26
C VAL A 238 1.69 -17.30 -18.17
N LYS A 239 0.71 -18.04 -17.64
CA LYS A 239 -0.16 -18.95 -18.38
C LYS A 239 -1.47 -18.23 -18.64
N TRP A 240 -1.56 -17.64 -19.83
CA TRP A 240 -2.77 -17.01 -20.34
C TRP A 240 -3.85 -18.04 -20.66
N LEU A 241 -5.11 -17.59 -20.69
CA LEU A 241 -6.25 -18.42 -21.07
C LEU A 241 -6.23 -19.77 -20.34
N SER A 242 -6.00 -19.74 -19.04
CA SER A 242 -5.77 -20.94 -18.24
C SER A 242 -6.48 -20.85 -16.88
N THR A 243 -7.10 -21.94 -16.44
CA THR A 243 -7.70 -22.07 -15.11
C THR A 243 -7.17 -23.30 -14.40
N ILE A 244 -7.11 -23.27 -13.06
CA ILE A 244 -6.74 -24.45 -12.26
C ILE A 244 -8.00 -25.29 -12.06
N ARG A 245 -8.02 -26.51 -12.62
CA ARG A 245 -9.12 -27.46 -12.46
C ARG A 245 -8.97 -28.30 -11.20
N ALA A 246 -7.76 -28.74 -10.90
CA ALA A 246 -7.47 -29.58 -9.74
C ALA A 246 -6.01 -29.42 -9.29
N ALA A 247 -5.78 -29.68 -8.00
CA ALA A 247 -4.47 -29.74 -7.38
C ALA A 247 -4.33 -31.00 -6.53
N GLY A 248 -3.27 -31.78 -6.73
CA GLY A 248 -3.06 -33.04 -6.01
C GLY A 248 -1.75 -33.70 -6.39
N ASP A 249 -1.20 -34.52 -5.48
CA ASP A 249 -0.01 -35.34 -5.71
C ASP A 249 1.21 -34.56 -6.25
N GLY A 250 1.37 -33.31 -5.79
CA GLY A 250 2.47 -32.43 -6.24
C GLY A 250 2.30 -31.86 -7.66
N ALA A 251 1.14 -32.07 -8.29
CA ALA A 251 0.81 -31.60 -9.63
C ALA A 251 -0.43 -30.68 -9.63
N LEU A 252 -0.50 -29.83 -10.67
CA LEU A 252 -1.64 -28.97 -10.96
C LEU A 252 -2.18 -29.32 -12.33
N THR A 253 -3.48 -29.59 -12.40
CA THR A 253 -4.19 -29.78 -13.66
C THR A 253 -4.77 -28.44 -14.11
N ILE A 254 -4.30 -27.96 -15.26
CA ILE A 254 -4.74 -26.68 -15.85
C ILE A 254 -5.62 -26.97 -17.06
N GLU A 255 -6.75 -26.27 -17.15
CA GLU A 255 -7.59 -26.27 -18.35
C GLU A 255 -7.34 -25.02 -19.19
N LYS A 256 -7.24 -25.22 -20.51
CA LYS A 256 -7.11 -24.13 -21.47
C LYS A 256 -8.49 -23.54 -21.77
N MET A 257 -8.60 -22.24 -21.58
CA MET A 257 -9.82 -21.48 -21.76
C MET A 257 -9.90 -20.90 -23.16
N ARG A 258 -11.13 -20.68 -23.64
CA ARG A 258 -11.43 -19.81 -24.77
C ARG A 258 -12.32 -18.68 -24.23
N LEU A 259 -12.03 -17.44 -24.62
CA LEU A 259 -12.92 -16.33 -24.28
C LEU A 259 -14.25 -16.50 -25.02
N ASP A 260 -15.34 -16.19 -24.34
CA ASP A 260 -16.64 -16.00 -24.96
C ASP A 260 -16.83 -14.52 -25.35
N ASP A 261 -17.99 -14.17 -25.90
CA ASP A 261 -18.30 -12.80 -26.34
C ASP A 261 -18.31 -11.77 -25.19
N LYS A 262 -18.33 -12.23 -23.92
CA LYS A 262 -18.29 -11.39 -22.71
C LYS A 262 -16.88 -11.25 -22.14
N GLY A 263 -15.88 -11.91 -22.74
CA GLY A 263 -14.47 -11.91 -22.31
C GLY A 263 -14.25 -12.79 -21.09
#